data_AF-A0A2D9T2Q5-F1
#
_entry.id   AF-A0A2D9T2Q5-F1
#
_cell.length_a   1.000
_cell.length_b   1.000
_cell.length_c   1.000
_cell.angle_alpha   90.00
_cell.angle_beta   90.00
_cell.angle_gamma   90.00
#
_symmetry.space_group_name_H-M   'P 1'
#
loop_
_entity.id
_entity.type
_entity.pdbx_description
1 polymer ?
#
loop_
_entity_poly.entity_id
_entity_poly.type
_entity_poly.pdbx_seq_one_letter_code
_entity_poly.pdbx_strand_id
1 'polypeptide(L)'
;MGREPLDPPETLLGPLQRGLGRGYLAATRGGVGEHALLHCILHDPRWDPQLEERASYYAELAIELRLAVDPLAPAIREGGPAGSGGLAADVSMEMAVRGRADALEALRAELRHEGWLLALDALARAEWQYGRTLLEPQDVRFLDRRAYRAGPVLWR
;
A
#
# COMPACT_ATOMS: atom_id res chain seq x y z
N MET A 1 18.35 3.65 -7.68
CA MET A 1 17.52 4.86 -7.58
C MET A 1 17.53 5.29 -6.12
N GLY A 2 17.89 6.53 -5.80
CA GLY A 2 17.97 6.98 -4.40
C GLY A 2 16.56 7.17 -3.82
N ARG A 3 16.37 6.84 -2.53
CA ARG A 3 15.13 7.21 -1.81
C ARG A 3 15.08 8.73 -1.69
N GLU A 4 13.88 9.29 -1.80
CA GLU A 4 13.68 10.72 -1.61
C GLU A 4 14.00 11.11 -0.16
N PRO A 5 14.71 12.23 0.09
CA PRO A 5 14.97 12.68 1.45
C PRO A 5 13.69 13.16 2.15
N LEU A 6 13.73 13.19 3.48
CA LEU A 6 12.66 13.80 4.27
C LEU A 6 12.61 15.31 4.03
N ASP A 7 11.40 15.82 3.84
CA ASP A 7 11.13 17.24 3.74
C ASP A 7 11.33 17.97 5.09
N PRO A 8 11.56 19.30 5.04
CA PRO A 8 11.64 20.13 6.24
C PRO A 8 10.35 20.04 7.08
N PRO A 9 10.47 20.03 8.42
CA PRO A 9 9.34 19.80 9.32
C PRO A 9 8.27 20.91 9.31
N GLU A 10 8.55 22.06 8.70
CA GLU A 10 7.66 23.21 8.51
C GLU A 10 6.77 23.08 7.27
N THR A 11 7.12 22.19 6.33
CA THR A 11 6.29 21.90 5.15
C THR A 11 5.11 21.00 5.51
N LEU A 12 4.17 20.80 4.58
CA LEU A 12 3.11 19.79 4.76
C LEU A 12 3.68 18.36 4.68
N LEU A 13 4.63 18.11 3.78
CA LEU A 13 5.21 16.79 3.55
C LEU A 13 6.07 16.32 4.72
N GLY A 14 6.90 17.18 5.30
CA GLY A 14 7.79 16.82 6.41
C GLY A 14 7.10 16.12 7.60
N PRO A 15 6.01 16.64 8.18
CA PRO A 15 5.28 15.96 9.25
C PRO A 15 4.48 14.74 8.75
N LEU A 16 3.97 14.72 7.51
CA LEU A 16 3.28 13.55 6.95
C LEU A 16 4.26 12.37 6.75
N GLN A 17 5.42 12.63 6.16
CA GLN A 17 6.52 11.67 5.99
C GLN A 17 7.11 11.18 7.32
N ARG A 18 6.75 11.79 8.45
CA ARG A 18 7.11 11.34 9.80
C ARG A 18 5.94 10.75 10.59
N GLY A 19 4.76 10.60 9.97
CA GLY A 19 3.58 10.03 10.62
C GLY A 19 3.03 10.89 11.76
N LEU A 20 3.27 12.21 11.75
CA LEU A 20 2.89 13.06 12.87
C LEU A 20 1.43 13.49 12.76
N GLY A 21 0.71 13.52 13.89
CA GLY A 21 -0.68 13.99 13.96
C GLY A 21 -0.85 15.43 13.48
N ARG A 22 0.17 16.29 13.62
CA ARG A 22 0.12 17.65 13.04
C ARG A 22 0.10 17.65 11.50
N GLY A 23 0.73 16.66 10.87
CA GLY A 23 0.68 16.46 9.41
C GLY A 23 -0.70 16.02 8.98
N TYR A 24 -1.31 15.10 9.74
CA TYR A 24 -2.70 14.66 9.53
C TYR A 24 -3.66 15.85 9.57
N LEU A 25 -3.61 16.64 10.65
CA LEU A 25 -4.47 17.81 10.82
C LEU A 25 -4.25 18.90 9.75
N ALA A 26 -3.00 19.09 9.31
CA ALA A 26 -2.69 20.04 8.25
C ALA A 26 -3.24 19.56 6.89
N ALA A 27 -3.13 18.27 6.60
CA ALA A 27 -3.62 17.67 5.37
C ALA A 27 -5.16 17.75 5.26
N THR A 28 -5.89 17.46 6.34
CA THR A 28 -7.36 17.46 6.33
C THR A 28 -7.99 18.85 6.32
N ARG A 29 -7.28 19.87 6.80
CA ARG A 29 -7.74 21.27 6.75
C ARG A 29 -7.41 21.98 5.43
N GLY A 30 -6.45 21.46 4.68
CA GLY A 30 -5.98 22.05 3.42
C GLY A 30 -6.63 21.44 2.19
N GLY A 31 -6.57 22.13 1.05
CA GLY A 31 -7.09 21.63 -0.24
C GLY A 31 -6.14 20.71 -1.02
N VAL A 32 -4.97 20.38 -0.47
CA VAL A 32 -3.90 19.62 -1.17
C VAL A 32 -3.47 18.35 -0.43
N GLY A 33 -4.19 17.96 0.63
CA GLY A 33 -3.85 16.81 1.47
C GLY A 33 -3.76 15.49 0.70
N GLU A 34 -4.68 15.26 -0.25
CA GLU A 34 -4.72 14.05 -1.08
C GLU A 34 -3.43 13.87 -1.89
N HIS A 35 -2.97 14.95 -2.53
CA HIS A 35 -1.75 14.95 -3.35
C HIS A 35 -0.50 14.72 -2.48
N ALA A 36 -0.43 15.39 -1.33
CA ALA A 36 0.67 15.22 -0.39
C ALA A 36 0.72 13.80 0.19
N LEU A 37 -0.43 13.23 0.53
CA LEU A 37 -0.53 11.85 0.99
C LEU A 37 -0.12 10.85 -0.10
N LEU A 38 -0.66 11.00 -1.32
CA LEU A 38 -0.31 10.14 -2.45
C LEU A 38 1.20 10.16 -2.69
N HIS A 39 1.81 11.34 -2.69
CA HIS A 39 3.26 11.49 -2.79
C HIS A 39 4.00 10.70 -1.70
N CYS A 40 3.60 10.85 -0.44
CA CYS A 40 4.20 10.12 0.69
C CYS A 40 4.08 8.58 0.56
N ILE A 41 2.99 8.07 -0.04
CA ILE A 41 2.80 6.63 -0.25
C ILE A 41 3.69 6.11 -1.37
N LEU A 42 3.78 6.86 -2.47
CA LEU A 42 4.54 6.46 -3.67
C LEU A 42 6.06 6.64 -3.49
N HIS A 43 6.47 7.57 -2.62
CA HIS A 43 7.87 7.94 -2.38
C HIS A 43 8.25 7.79 -0.91
N ASP A 44 8.09 6.59 -0.35
CA ASP A 44 8.41 6.31 1.06
C ASP A 44 9.91 6.58 1.36
N PRO A 45 10.24 7.60 2.17
CA PRO A 45 11.62 7.98 2.44
C PRO A 45 12.28 7.10 3.50
N ARG A 46 11.50 6.26 4.22
CA ARG A 46 12.02 5.42 5.30
C ARG A 46 13.09 4.49 4.76
N TRP A 47 14.17 4.27 5.51
CA TRP A 47 15.18 3.27 5.13
C TRP A 47 14.68 1.85 5.40
N ASP A 48 14.07 1.65 6.56
CA ASP A 48 13.47 0.40 7.00
C ASP A 48 11.96 0.60 7.29
N PRO A 49 11.09 0.17 6.36
CA PRO A 49 9.64 0.27 6.52
C PRO A 49 9.07 -0.56 7.67
N GLN A 50 9.80 -1.55 8.21
CA GLN A 50 9.31 -2.47 9.23
C GLN A 50 9.30 -1.87 10.65
N LEU A 51 9.99 -0.74 10.86
CA LEU A 51 10.12 -0.11 12.18
C LEU A 51 8.89 0.71 12.60
N GLU A 52 7.97 0.99 11.67
CA GLU A 52 6.81 1.85 11.91
C GLU A 52 5.58 1.35 11.15
N GLU A 53 4.42 1.41 11.79
CA GLU A 53 3.10 1.07 11.21
C GLU A 53 2.54 2.21 10.34
N ARG A 54 3.31 2.62 9.31
CA ARG A 54 2.96 3.80 8.51
C ARG A 54 1.70 3.60 7.66
N ALA A 55 1.43 2.37 7.24
CA ALA A 55 0.29 2.05 6.40
C ALA A 55 -1.04 2.38 7.08
N SER A 56 -1.19 2.04 8.36
CA SER A 56 -2.38 2.33 9.17
C SER A 56 -2.66 3.84 9.25
N TYR A 57 -1.62 4.64 9.56
CA TYR A 57 -1.71 6.11 9.59
C TYR A 57 -2.12 6.70 8.23
N TYR A 58 -1.50 6.26 7.14
CA TYR A 58 -1.83 6.76 5.80
C TYR A 58 -3.21 6.29 5.33
N ALA A 59 -3.64 5.08 5.70
CA ALA A 59 -4.98 4.58 5.35
C ALA A 59 -6.09 5.35 6.07
N GLU A 60 -5.91 5.68 7.35
CA GLU A 60 -6.86 6.53 8.08
C GLU A 60 -6.98 7.92 7.44
N LEU A 61 -5.85 8.51 7.05
CA LEU A 61 -5.85 9.80 6.36
C LEU A 61 -6.44 9.69 4.95
N ALA A 62 -6.17 8.60 4.22
CA ALA A 62 -6.71 8.36 2.88
C ALA A 62 -8.24 8.22 2.89
N ILE A 63 -8.81 7.59 3.93
CA ILE A 63 -10.26 7.49 4.11
C ILE A 63 -10.86 8.87 4.38
N GLU A 64 -10.27 9.62 5.31
CA GLU A 64 -10.74 10.96 5.67
C GLU A 64 -10.71 11.91 4.48
N LEU A 65 -9.63 11.85 3.68
CA LEU A 65 -9.46 12.63 2.47
C LEU A 65 -10.21 12.05 1.26
N ARG A 66 -10.88 10.89 1.38
CA ARG A 66 -11.51 10.18 0.25
C ARG A 66 -10.56 9.99 -0.95
N LEU A 67 -9.30 9.70 -0.66
CA LEU A 67 -8.28 9.46 -1.68
C LEU A 67 -8.74 8.35 -2.64
N ALA A 68 -8.57 8.61 -3.95
CA ALA A 68 -8.82 7.62 -4.99
C ALA A 68 -7.78 6.50 -4.92
N VAL A 69 -8.22 5.26 -5.18
CA VAL A 69 -7.36 4.07 -5.12
C VAL A 69 -6.53 3.90 -6.39
N ASP A 70 -7.09 4.25 -7.55
CA ASP A 70 -6.48 4.02 -8.87
C ASP A 70 -5.02 4.48 -8.99
N PRO A 71 -4.59 5.62 -8.41
CA PRO A 71 -3.18 6.05 -8.47
C PRO A 71 -2.20 5.13 -7.74
N LEU A 72 -2.65 4.28 -6.81
CA LEU A 72 -1.81 3.34 -6.06
C LEU A 72 -1.51 2.07 -6.87
N ALA A 73 -2.42 1.67 -7.75
CA ALA A 73 -2.33 0.41 -8.49
C ALA A 73 -1.05 0.29 -9.34
N PRO A 74 -0.58 1.31 -10.09
CA PRO A 74 0.67 1.21 -10.85
C PRO A 74 1.89 0.89 -9.97
N ALA A 75 1.99 1.52 -8.80
CA ALA A 75 3.10 1.26 -7.88
C ALA A 75 3.08 -0.16 -7.34
N ILE A 76 1.89 -0.71 -7.03
CA ILE A 76 1.75 -2.12 -6.64
C ILE A 76 2.16 -3.01 -7.82
N ARG A 77 1.64 -2.72 -9.01
CA ARG A 77 1.82 -3.51 -10.23
C ARG A 77 3.27 -3.66 -10.67
N GLU A 78 4.02 -2.58 -10.58
CA GLU A 78 5.44 -2.51 -10.95
C GLU A 78 6.36 -2.99 -9.82
N GLY A 79 5.84 -3.03 -8.59
CA GLY A 79 6.60 -3.40 -7.41
C GLY A 79 6.92 -4.89 -7.34
N GLY A 80 8.21 -5.20 -7.17
CA GLY A 80 8.66 -6.53 -6.73
C GLY A 80 8.79 -6.62 -5.20
N PRO A 81 9.10 -7.81 -4.65
CA PRO A 81 9.29 -8.01 -3.20
C PRO A 81 10.36 -7.10 -2.57
N ALA A 82 11.30 -6.60 -3.38
CA ALA A 82 12.37 -5.68 -2.99
C ALA A 82 12.22 -4.27 -3.62
N GLY A 83 11.10 -3.99 -4.29
CA GLY A 83 10.84 -2.75 -5.04
C GLY A 83 9.98 -1.73 -4.30
N SER A 84 9.75 -0.59 -4.95
CA SER A 84 8.71 0.37 -4.56
C SER A 84 7.32 -0.24 -4.73
N GLY A 85 6.36 0.08 -3.86
CA GLY A 85 4.97 -0.38 -3.98
C GLY A 85 4.44 -1.19 -2.79
N GLY A 86 5.30 -1.74 -1.94
CA GLY A 86 4.87 -2.45 -0.72
C GLY A 86 4.00 -1.56 0.19
N LEU A 87 4.40 -0.31 0.41
CA LEU A 87 3.58 0.64 1.18
C LEU A 87 2.24 0.93 0.51
N ALA A 88 2.19 1.03 -0.82
CA ALA A 88 0.93 1.25 -1.54
C ALA A 88 -0.03 0.05 -1.38
N ALA A 89 0.49 -1.17 -1.41
CA ALA A 89 -0.28 -2.39 -1.14
C ALA A 89 -0.80 -2.41 0.31
N ASP A 90 0.07 -2.11 1.29
CA ASP A 90 -0.30 -2.10 2.70
C ASP A 90 -1.33 -1.02 3.02
N VAL A 91 -1.20 0.18 2.45
CA VAL A 91 -2.22 1.25 2.61
C VAL A 91 -3.54 0.84 1.97
N SER A 92 -3.53 0.27 0.76
CA SER A 92 -4.74 -0.23 0.10
C SER A 92 -5.43 -1.32 0.93
N MET A 93 -4.65 -2.21 1.53
CA MET A 93 -5.13 -3.23 2.44
C MET A 93 -5.74 -2.64 3.72
N GLU A 94 -5.06 -1.71 4.37
CA GLU A 94 -5.55 -1.07 5.60
C GLU A 94 -6.85 -0.29 5.35
N MET A 95 -7.00 0.31 4.16
CA MET A 95 -8.26 0.91 3.71
C MET A 95 -9.35 -0.14 3.50
N ALA A 96 -9.04 -1.27 2.86
CA ALA A 96 -9.97 -2.37 2.64
C ALA A 96 -10.51 -2.95 3.96
N VAL A 97 -9.63 -3.20 4.92
CA VAL A 97 -10.01 -3.71 6.26
C VAL A 97 -10.94 -2.74 7.00
N ARG A 98 -10.78 -1.44 6.76
CA ARG A 98 -11.65 -0.36 7.30
C ARG A 98 -12.92 -0.12 6.47
N GLY A 99 -13.21 -0.94 5.46
CA GLY A 99 -14.48 -0.95 4.73
C GLY A 99 -14.48 -0.26 3.37
N ARG A 100 -13.31 0.16 2.84
CA ARG A 100 -13.20 0.66 1.46
C ARG A 100 -13.21 -0.51 0.47
N ALA A 101 -14.40 -0.85 -0.04
CA ALA A 101 -14.57 -1.95 -0.99
C ALA A 101 -13.79 -1.75 -2.29
N ASP A 102 -13.71 -0.50 -2.78
CA ASP A 102 -12.90 -0.12 -3.95
C ASP A 102 -11.41 -0.41 -3.75
N ALA A 103 -10.90 -0.25 -2.52
CA ALA A 103 -9.53 -0.61 -2.17
C ALA A 103 -9.27 -2.12 -2.24
N LEU A 104 -10.22 -2.91 -1.75
CA LEU A 104 -10.13 -4.37 -1.81
C LEU A 104 -10.18 -4.88 -3.26
N GLU A 105 -11.09 -4.34 -4.07
CA GLU A 105 -11.25 -4.70 -5.48
C GLU A 105 -9.98 -4.38 -6.27
N ALA A 106 -9.43 -3.18 -6.10
CA ALA A 106 -8.18 -2.78 -6.75
C ALA A 106 -7.00 -3.66 -6.32
N LEU A 107 -6.86 -3.94 -5.02
CA LEU A 107 -5.78 -4.80 -4.53
C LEU A 107 -5.88 -6.23 -5.08
N ARG A 108 -7.09 -6.80 -5.16
CA ARG A 108 -7.32 -8.12 -5.76
C ARG A 108 -7.13 -8.13 -7.27
N ALA A 109 -7.31 -6.99 -7.95
CA ALA A 109 -6.98 -6.87 -9.37
C ALA A 109 -5.48 -7.10 -9.61
N GLU A 110 -4.63 -6.59 -8.72
CA GLU A 110 -3.16 -6.72 -8.83
C GLU A 110 -2.63 -8.14 -8.69
N LEU A 111 -3.40 -9.09 -8.14
CA LEU A 111 -3.05 -10.51 -8.16
C LEU A 111 -2.86 -11.07 -9.58
N ARG A 112 -3.39 -10.38 -10.60
CA ARG A 112 -3.28 -10.77 -12.02
C ARG A 112 -2.06 -10.18 -12.72
N HIS A 113 -1.34 -9.27 -12.08
CA HIS A 113 -0.24 -8.53 -12.68
C HIS A 113 1.12 -8.94 -12.08
N GLU A 114 2.21 -8.25 -12.47
CA GLU A 114 3.57 -8.61 -12.05
C GLU A 114 3.81 -8.40 -10.55
N GLY A 115 3.19 -7.36 -9.98
CA GLY A 115 3.19 -7.08 -8.54
C GLY A 115 2.33 -7.98 -7.66
N TRP A 116 1.84 -9.11 -8.19
CA TRP A 116 0.93 -10.02 -7.49
C TRP A 116 1.42 -10.48 -6.11
N LEU A 117 2.74 -10.60 -5.91
CA LEU A 117 3.32 -10.99 -4.62
C LEU A 117 3.06 -9.95 -3.53
N LEU A 118 3.14 -8.66 -3.85
CA LEU A 118 2.85 -7.59 -2.90
C LEU A 118 1.37 -7.58 -2.51
N ALA A 119 0.49 -7.75 -3.50
CA ALA A 119 -0.94 -7.83 -3.26
C ALA A 119 -1.32 -9.07 -2.43
N LEU A 120 -0.74 -10.23 -2.76
CA LEU A 120 -0.94 -11.47 -2.00
C LEU A 120 -0.46 -11.34 -0.57
N ASP A 121 0.76 -10.83 -0.37
CA ASP A 121 1.35 -10.68 0.96
C ASP A 121 0.53 -9.73 1.84
N ALA A 122 0.11 -8.58 1.31
CA ALA A 122 -0.75 -7.65 2.03
C ALA A 122 -2.09 -8.29 2.43
N LEU A 123 -2.76 -8.99 1.49
CA LEU A 123 -4.02 -9.69 1.77
C LEU A 123 -3.84 -10.80 2.81
N ALA A 124 -2.82 -11.65 2.66
CA ALA A 124 -2.57 -12.76 3.58
C ALA A 124 -2.20 -12.28 4.99
N ARG A 125 -1.35 -11.25 5.11
CA ARG A 125 -1.04 -10.60 6.39
C ARG A 125 -2.30 -10.06 7.05
N ALA A 126 -3.19 -9.43 6.29
CA ALA A 126 -4.43 -8.89 6.81
C ALA A 126 -5.41 -9.97 7.27
N GLU A 127 -5.55 -11.07 6.53
CA GLU A 127 -6.34 -12.22 6.97
C GLU A 127 -5.84 -12.78 8.31
N TRP A 128 -4.51 -12.92 8.44
CA TRP A 128 -3.87 -13.37 9.68
C TRP A 128 -4.07 -12.39 10.84
N GLN A 129 -3.80 -11.09 10.61
CA GLN A 129 -3.82 -10.06 11.65
C GLN A 129 -5.23 -9.70 12.12
N TYR A 130 -6.19 -9.63 11.19
CA TYR A 130 -7.55 -9.16 11.47
C TYR A 130 -8.59 -10.29 11.51
N GLY A 131 -8.20 -11.55 11.24
CA GLY A 131 -9.12 -12.68 11.23
C GLY A 131 -10.21 -12.56 10.15
N ARG A 132 -9.86 -11.93 9.01
CA ARG A 132 -10.77 -11.72 7.88
C ARG A 132 -10.54 -12.76 6.80
N THR A 133 -11.53 -12.95 5.93
CA THR A 133 -11.35 -13.63 4.64
C THR A 133 -11.48 -12.58 3.55
N LEU A 134 -10.35 -12.25 2.93
CA LEU A 134 -10.20 -11.23 1.89
C LEU A 134 -9.85 -11.86 0.53
N LEU A 135 -9.15 -12.98 0.54
CA LEU A 135 -8.90 -13.79 -0.65
C LEU A 135 -10.10 -14.68 -0.92
N GLU A 136 -10.60 -14.67 -2.16
CA GLU A 136 -11.68 -15.55 -2.56
C GLU A 136 -11.14 -16.80 -3.27
N PRO A 137 -11.92 -17.90 -3.32
CA PRO A 137 -11.49 -19.14 -3.96
C PRO A 137 -11.02 -18.99 -5.42
N GLN A 138 -11.54 -18.02 -6.18
CA GLN A 138 -11.06 -17.75 -7.53
C GLN A 138 -9.67 -17.11 -7.57
N ASP A 139 -9.30 -16.33 -6.55
CA ASP A 139 -7.98 -15.71 -6.46
C ASP A 139 -6.93 -16.79 -6.21
N VAL A 140 -7.21 -17.68 -5.25
CA VAL A 140 -6.36 -18.83 -4.95
C VAL A 140 -6.20 -19.73 -6.18
N ARG A 141 -7.29 -20.04 -6.89
CA ARG A 141 -7.24 -20.85 -8.13
C ARG A 141 -6.50 -20.16 -9.28
N PHE A 142 -6.48 -18.84 -9.30
CA PHE A 142 -5.68 -18.10 -10.29
C PHE A 142 -4.19 -18.23 -9.96
N LEU A 143 -3.83 -17.99 -8.70
CA LEU A 143 -2.44 -18.03 -8.21
C LEU A 143 -1.83 -19.43 -8.33
N ASP A 144 -2.58 -20.48 -7.99
CA ASP A 144 -2.13 -21.88 -8.14
C ASP A 144 -1.76 -22.20 -9.60
N ARG A 145 -2.61 -21.79 -10.56
CA ARG A 145 -2.33 -21.94 -11.99
C ARG A 145 -1.15 -21.10 -12.46
N ARG A 146 -0.93 -19.92 -11.88
CA ARG A 146 0.23 -19.07 -12.18
C ARG A 146 1.52 -19.70 -11.66
N ALA A 147 1.54 -20.17 -10.42
CA ALA A 147 2.68 -20.86 -9.80
C ALA A 147 3.06 -22.13 -10.57
N TYR A 148 2.07 -22.92 -11.00
CA TYR A 148 2.31 -24.12 -11.81
C TYR A 148 2.93 -23.81 -13.19
N ARG A 149 2.52 -22.70 -13.82
CA ARG A 149 3.07 -22.25 -15.12
C ARG A 149 4.47 -21.66 -15.03
N ALA A 150 4.85 -21.09 -13.89
CA ALA A 150 6.19 -20.55 -13.68
C ALA A 150 7.28 -21.64 -13.61
N GLY A 151 6.90 -22.92 -13.47
CA GLY A 151 7.82 -24.03 -13.25
C GLY A 151 8.45 -23.99 -11.84
N PRO A 152 9.12 -25.07 -11.40
CA PRO A 152 9.82 -25.03 -10.11
C PRO A 152 10.91 -23.97 -10.18
N VAL A 153 10.85 -22.98 -9.29
CA VAL A 153 11.97 -22.09 -9.00
C VAL A 153 13.04 -22.97 -8.36
N LEU A 154 13.96 -23.48 -9.18
CA LEU A 154 15.14 -24.19 -8.69
C LEU A 154 15.99 -23.17 -7.94
N TRP A 155 15.86 -23.15 -6.61
CA TRP A 155 16.82 -22.49 -5.74
C TRP A 155 18.19 -23.15 -6.01
N ARG A 156 19.07 -22.46 -6.71
CA ARG A 156 20.47 -22.84 -6.91
C ARG A 156 21.36 -21.94 -6.08
#